data_AF-A0A0G0XS62-F1
#
_entry.id   AF-A0A0G0XS62-F1
#
_cell.length_a   1.000
_cell.length_b   1.000
_cell.length_c   1.000
_cell.angle_alpha   90.00
_cell.angle_beta   90.00
_cell.angle_gamma   90.00
#
_symmetry.space_group_name_H-M   'P 1'
#
loop_
_entity.id
_entity.type
_entity.pdbx_description
1 polymer ?
#
loop_
_entity_poly.entity_id
_entity_poly.type
_entity_poly.pdbx_seq_one_letter_code
_entity_poly.pdbx_strand_id
1 'polypeptide(L)'
;MQSGIQFNFDEEQRPEYRRQGSKLVKVVIKLSGGRVDETQANYILLGVAVLALIISLFLFFGSEKMPYQPSQQEILRTMTLPPVTPSTR
;
A
#
# COMPACT_ATOMS: atom_id res chain seq x y z
N MET A 1 28.95 -51.40 -37.94
CA MET A 1 28.71 -49.94 -37.87
C MET A 1 27.59 -49.74 -36.86
N GLN A 2 27.92 -49.38 -35.61
CA GLN A 2 26.93 -49.14 -34.56
C GLN A 2 26.46 -47.69 -34.67
N SER A 3 25.21 -47.48 -35.07
CA SER A 3 24.56 -46.16 -35.03
C SER A 3 24.16 -45.86 -33.58
N GLY A 4 24.94 -45.03 -32.91
CA GLY A 4 24.59 -44.50 -31.59
C GLY A 4 23.38 -43.58 -31.70
N ILE A 5 22.31 -43.92 -31.00
CA ILE A 5 21.16 -43.04 -30.79
C ILE A 5 21.65 -41.89 -29.91
N GLN A 6 21.74 -40.68 -30.47
CA GLN A 6 22.07 -39.46 -29.73
C GLN A 6 20.78 -38.88 -29.16
N PHE A 7 20.57 -39.06 -27.86
CA PHE A 7 19.52 -38.34 -27.14
C PHE A 7 20.00 -36.89 -26.95
N ASN A 8 19.42 -35.95 -27.72
CA ASN A 8 19.55 -34.53 -27.43
C ASN A 8 18.68 -34.22 -26.21
N PHE A 9 19.32 -34.11 -25.04
CA PHE A 9 18.71 -33.63 -23.80
C PHE A 9 18.44 -32.12 -23.80
N ASP A 10 18.33 -31.50 -24.97
CA ASP A 10 17.76 -30.16 -25.14
C ASP A 10 16.21 -30.20 -25.12
N GLU A 11 15.67 -31.32 -24.65
CA GLU A 11 14.28 -31.50 -24.31
C GLU A 11 13.93 -30.61 -23.12
N GLU A 12 13.00 -29.70 -23.39
CA GLU A 12 12.36 -28.82 -22.42
C GLU A 12 13.28 -27.73 -21.86
N GLN A 13 13.53 -26.74 -22.72
CA GLN A 13 13.38 -25.35 -22.28
C GLN A 13 11.98 -25.19 -21.66
N ARG A 14 11.84 -25.63 -20.40
CA ARG A 14 10.93 -25.01 -19.46
C ARG A 14 11.08 -23.52 -19.72
N PRO A 15 10.00 -22.74 -19.87
CA PRO A 15 10.17 -21.31 -19.80
C PRO A 15 10.75 -21.08 -18.41
N GLU A 16 12.07 -20.93 -18.33
CA GLU A 16 12.68 -20.18 -17.28
C GLU A 16 11.90 -18.89 -17.37
N TYR A 17 11.03 -18.69 -16.39
CA TYR A 17 10.59 -17.38 -16.01
C TYR A 17 11.90 -16.65 -15.78
N ARG A 18 12.42 -16.05 -16.86
CA ARG A 18 13.56 -15.18 -16.85
C ARG A 18 13.11 -14.21 -15.80
N ARG A 19 13.69 -14.32 -14.59
CA ARG A 19 13.55 -13.32 -13.54
C ARG A 19 14.24 -12.12 -14.14
N GLN A 20 13.56 -11.49 -15.08
CA GLN A 20 13.90 -10.22 -15.64
C GLN A 20 13.57 -9.34 -14.46
N GLY A 21 14.52 -9.27 -13.52
CA GLY A 21 14.35 -8.65 -12.23
C GLY A 21 13.59 -7.37 -12.44
N SER A 22 12.44 -7.29 -11.77
CA SER A 22 11.48 -6.22 -12.02
C SER A 22 12.22 -4.89 -12.05
N LYS A 23 11.90 -4.02 -13.01
CA LYS A 23 12.61 -2.73 -13.17
C LYS A 23 12.70 -1.96 -11.85
N LEU A 24 11.70 -2.14 -10.99
CA LEU A 24 11.66 -1.60 -9.63
C LEU A 24 12.76 -2.19 -8.72
N VAL A 25 12.99 -3.49 -8.77
CA VAL A 25 14.05 -4.16 -8.00
C VAL A 25 15.43 -3.64 -8.43
N LYS A 26 15.68 -3.47 -9.74
CA LYS A 26 16.92 -2.85 -10.22
C LYS A 26 17.10 -1.42 -9.73
N VAL A 27 16.03 -0.64 -9.64
CA VAL A 27 16.07 0.72 -9.09
C VAL A 27 16.40 0.67 -7.59
N VAL A 28 15.81 -0.25 -6.83
CA VAL A 28 16.10 -0.43 -5.40
C VAL A 28 17.56 -0.86 -5.18
N ILE A 29 18.08 -1.80 -5.97
CA ILE A 29 19.50 -2.21 -5.92
C ILE A 29 20.39 -1.00 -6.20
N LYS A 30 20.08 -0.21 -7.24
CA LYS A 30 20.83 0.99 -7.61
C LYS A 30 20.79 2.06 -6.51
N LEU A 31 19.65 2.26 -5.87
CA LEU A 31 19.49 3.20 -4.75
C LEU A 31 20.24 2.73 -3.50
N SER A 32 20.32 1.40 -3.28
CA SER A 32 21.03 0.79 -2.16
C SER A 32 22.56 0.77 -2.33
N GLY A 33 23.08 1.25 -3.48
CA GLY A 33 24.50 1.22 -3.80
C GLY A 33 25.02 -0.18 -4.16
N GLY A 34 24.15 -1.09 -4.60
CA GLY A 34 24.53 -2.47 -4.95
C GLY A 34 24.82 -3.38 -3.74
N ARG A 35 24.53 -2.92 -2.53
CA ARG A 35 24.83 -3.64 -1.29
C ARG A 35 23.79 -4.71 -0.94
N VAL A 36 22.73 -4.81 -1.74
CA VAL A 36 21.54 -5.61 -1.48
C VAL A 36 21.24 -6.46 -2.70
N ASP A 37 21.10 -7.77 -2.48
CA ASP A 37 20.82 -8.74 -3.52
C ASP A 37 19.37 -8.63 -4.03
N GLU A 38 19.08 -9.13 -5.23
CA GLU A 38 17.79 -8.95 -5.93
C GLU A 38 16.61 -9.50 -5.11
N THR A 39 16.86 -10.57 -4.36
CA THR A 39 15.92 -11.19 -3.43
C THR A 39 15.65 -10.31 -2.21
N GLN A 40 16.69 -9.69 -1.64
CA GLN A 40 16.56 -8.80 -0.47
C GLN A 40 15.84 -7.50 -0.82
N ALA A 41 16.12 -6.93 -1.99
CA ALA A 41 15.43 -5.74 -2.47
C ALA A 41 13.91 -5.96 -2.57
N ASN A 42 13.47 -7.15 -2.96
CA ASN A 42 12.05 -7.50 -2.99
C ASN A 42 11.43 -7.56 -1.58
N TYR A 43 12.13 -8.13 -0.59
CA TYR A 43 11.67 -8.15 0.80
C TYR A 43 11.60 -6.76 1.43
N ILE A 44 12.57 -5.89 1.14
CA ILE A 44 12.55 -4.50 1.61
C ILE A 44 11.36 -3.75 1.00
N LEU A 45 11.13 -3.92 -0.31
CA LEU A 45 10.00 -3.30 -0.98
C LEU A 45 8.66 -3.77 -0.40
N LEU A 46 8.55 -5.07 -0.11
CA LEU A 46 7.37 -5.64 0.54
C LEU A 46 7.18 -5.07 1.96
N GLY A 47 8.26 -4.96 2.75
CA GLY A 47 8.21 -4.37 4.09
C GLY A 47 7.76 -2.91 4.08
N VAL A 48 8.29 -2.10 3.16
CA VAL A 48 7.88 -0.70 2.96
C VAL A 48 6.41 -0.61 2.56
N ALA A 49 5.95 -1.46 1.65
CA ALA A 49 4.56 -1.48 1.21
C ALA A 49 3.59 -1.83 2.36
N VAL A 50 3.92 -2.83 3.17
CA VAL A 50 3.12 -3.22 4.35
C VAL A 50 3.08 -2.07 5.36
N LEU A 51 4.22 -1.44 5.66
CA LEU A 51 4.27 -0.32 6.60
C LEU A 51 3.45 0.88 6.12
N ALA A 52 3.56 1.24 4.84
CA ALA A 52 2.77 2.31 4.24
C ALA A 52 1.26 2.01 4.30
N LEU A 53 0.88 0.75 4.11
CA LEU A 53 -0.52 0.32 4.20
C LEU A 53 -1.05 0.45 5.64
N ILE A 54 -0.28 0.03 6.65
CA ILE A 54 -0.65 0.19 8.07
C ILE A 54 -0.84 1.67 8.43
N ILE A 55 0.09 2.54 8.02
CA ILE A 55 0.01 3.98 8.26
C ILE A 55 -1.24 4.57 7.58
N SER A 56 -1.48 4.19 6.32
CA SER A 56 -2.66 4.62 5.57
C SER A 56 -3.95 4.22 6.27
N LEU A 57 -4.07 2.97 6.71
CA LEU A 57 -5.22 2.49 7.49
C LEU A 57 -5.40 3.31 8.76
N PHE A 58 -4.33 3.55 9.51
CA PHE A 58 -4.41 4.29 10.77
C PHE A 58 -4.87 5.74 10.55
N LEU A 59 -4.36 6.42 9.51
CA LEU A 59 -4.75 7.79 9.19
C LEU A 59 -6.19 7.90 8.67
N PHE A 60 -6.62 6.97 7.82
CA PHE A 60 -7.96 7.02 7.24
C PHE A 60 -9.04 6.61 8.25
N PHE A 61 -8.83 5.52 8.99
CA PHE A 61 -9.82 4.99 9.93
C PHE A 61 -9.73 5.61 11.32
N GLY A 62 -8.60 6.22 11.71
CA GLY A 62 -8.45 6.93 12.99
C GLY A 62 -9.11 8.31 13.04
N SER A 63 -9.63 8.80 11.91
CA SER A 63 -10.33 10.09 11.83
C SER A 63 -11.83 9.96 12.15
N GLU A 64 -12.17 9.38 13.29
CA GLU A 64 -13.54 9.49 13.80
C GLU A 64 -13.84 10.96 14.08
N LYS A 65 -14.88 11.48 13.43
CA LYS A 65 -15.35 12.84 13.64
C LYS A 65 -15.81 12.92 15.09
N MET A 66 -15.12 13.72 15.91
CA MET A 66 -15.58 13.98 17.27
C MET A 66 -17.04 14.45 17.20
N PRO A 67 -17.96 13.83 17.96
CA PRO A 67 -19.34 14.29 17.98
C PRO A 67 -19.34 15.75 18.43
N TYR A 68 -20.10 16.58 17.72
CA TYR A 68 -20.22 17.99 18.06
C TYR A 68 -20.68 18.11 19.51
N GLN A 69 -19.81 18.68 20.34
CA GLN A 69 -20.10 18.97 21.74
C GLN A 69 -20.39 20.47 21.83
N PRO A 70 -21.67 20.88 22.01
CA PRO A 70 -22.00 22.29 22.09
C PRO A 70 -21.33 22.90 23.32
N SER A 71 -20.84 24.12 23.15
CA SER A 71 -20.30 24.89 24.26
C SER A 71 -21.42 25.30 25.22
N GLN A 72 -21.10 25.50 26.50
CA GLN A 72 -22.07 25.99 27.50
C GLN A 72 -22.75 27.30 27.06
N GLN A 73 -22.05 28.12 26.29
CA GLN A 73 -22.57 29.38 25.75
C GLN A 73 -23.66 29.15 24.69
N GLU A 74 -23.50 28.16 23.81
CA GLU A 74 -24.52 27.78 22.83
C GLU A 74 -25.75 27.19 23.52
N ILE A 75 -25.55 26.36 24.55
CA ILE A 75 -26.65 25.80 25.35
C ILE A 75 -27.44 26.92 26.01
N LEU A 76 -26.77 27.87 26.69
CA LEU A 76 -27.43 29.02 27.33
C LEU A 76 -28.14 29.94 26.32
N ARG A 77 -27.57 30.12 25.13
CA ARG A 77 -28.25 30.85 24.05
C ARG A 77 -29.51 30.13 23.62
N THR A 78 -29.47 28.84 23.33
CA THR A 78 -30.67 28.08 22.91
C THR A 78 -31.78 28.06 23.97
N MET A 79 -31.44 28.17 25.26
CA MET A 79 -32.41 28.26 26.36
C MET A 79 -33.02 29.65 26.55
N THR A 80 -32.34 30.70 26.07
CA THR A 80 -32.75 32.11 26.27
C THR A 80 -33.32 32.75 25.01
N LEU A 81 -33.18 32.12 23.84
CA LEU A 81 -33.80 32.58 22.60
C LEU A 81 -35.32 32.29 22.60
N PRO A 82 -36.18 33.25 22.20
CA PRO A 82 -37.58 32.98 21.92
C PRO A 82 -37.70 32.01 20.73
N PRO A 83 -38.75 31.18 20.66
CA PRO A 83 -38.92 30.23 19.57
C PRO A 83 -38.93 30.97 18.23
N VAL A 84 -38.04 30.56 17.31
CA VAL A 84 -38.05 31.07 15.94
C VAL A 84 -39.32 30.55 15.28
N THR A 85 -40.33 31.42 15.16
CA THR A 85 -41.48 31.13 14.30
C THR A 85 -41.00 31.19 12.86
N PRO A 86 -41.11 30.09 12.09
CA PRO A 86 -40.82 30.15 10.67
C PRO A 86 -41.79 31.15 10.04
N SER A 87 -41.24 32.24 9.49
CA SER A 87 -42.01 33.19 8.70
C SER A 87 -42.43 32.49 7.42
N THR A 88 -43.62 31.87 7.43
CA THR A 88 -44.30 31.42 6.22
C THR A 88 -44.50 32.62 5.32
N ARG A 89 -43.77 32.67 4.21
CA ARG A 89 -43.95 33.67 3.15
C ARG A 89 -44.81 33.09 2.03
#